data_AF-A0A1E1LDA0-F1
#
_entry.id   AF-A0A1E1LDA0-F1
#
_cell.length_a   1.000
_cell.length_b   1.000
_cell.length_c   1.000
_cell.angle_alpha   90.00
_cell.angle_beta   90.00
_cell.angle_gamma   90.00
#
_symmetry.space_group_name_H-M   'P 1'
#
loop_
_entity.id
_entity.type
_entity.pdbx_description
1 polymer ?
#
loop_
_entity_poly.entity_id
_entity_poly.type
_entity_poly.pdbx_seq_one_letter_code
_entity_poly.pdbx_strand_id
1 'polypeptide(L)'
;MYGFAVAGPPGPTSKDQKIRARRFCPGVDAKSAPSRAVTITESNPNTLQNSPEVLTLFTDTYDLFMLGPSSAWGMRVDFQHSYLCSPVLLHDILAVLWTTVKRARDKSDALDQSDVARGAVSLRQLRTAHIENVGDTVAIFALGQTLAAFDLLTSCNSSTSILRYLLMSISPWYESVSNNPTLDPVIITSVSWDTLNCLVKRDVPMIKHISREAHIVDRLAGFGAPLLPILYDLCIASQRLEHHCGPGSGAEPERIEKIQQEIFWWKPEPPSNLASNFSKQEILTMQAQASMYRTAALLFCPSTPSHNRKTRPGRQRLRRHFHV
;
A
#
# COMPACT_ATOMS: atom_id res chain seq x y z
N MET A 1 38.75 24.82 37.74
CA MET A 1 38.19 25.96 38.48
C MET A 1 36.69 25.74 38.64
N TYR A 2 36.23 25.78 39.88
CA TYR A 2 34.85 25.85 40.40
C TYR A 2 33.80 24.82 39.96
N GLY A 3 33.40 23.98 40.92
CA GLY A 3 32.15 23.23 40.90
C GLY A 3 31.04 23.92 41.71
N PHE A 4 29.85 23.31 41.72
CA PHE A 4 28.94 23.28 42.86
C PHE A 4 28.06 22.03 42.76
N ALA A 5 27.96 21.32 43.89
CA ALA A 5 27.04 20.23 44.14
C ALA A 5 25.80 20.75 44.89
N VAL A 6 24.65 20.12 44.69
CA VAL A 6 23.52 20.11 45.64
C VAL A 6 22.90 18.71 45.65
N ALA A 7 22.81 18.10 46.84
CA ALA A 7 22.16 16.82 47.15
C ALA A 7 20.66 17.05 47.43
N GLY A 8 19.70 16.22 46.97
CA GLY A 8 19.25 14.88 47.44
C GLY A 8 17.70 14.84 47.32
N PRO A 9 16.91 13.77 47.69
CA PRO A 9 17.23 12.41 48.17
C PRO A 9 16.41 11.29 47.41
N PRO A 10 16.03 10.12 47.99
CA PRO A 10 16.34 8.76 47.51
C PRO A 10 15.22 8.03 46.73
N GLY A 11 15.54 6.84 46.19
CA GLY A 11 14.72 6.02 45.28
C GLY A 11 13.40 5.43 45.82
N PRO A 12 12.76 4.54 45.04
CA PRO A 12 13.09 3.13 45.20
C PRO A 12 13.28 2.34 43.90
N THR A 13 14.07 1.29 44.03
CA THR A 13 14.29 0.21 43.09
C THR A 13 13.15 -0.81 43.09
N SER A 14 12.93 -1.38 41.90
CA SER A 14 12.46 -2.75 41.62
C SER A 14 11.06 -3.16 42.06
N LYS A 15 10.20 -3.43 41.06
CA LYS A 15 9.65 -4.78 40.83
C LYS A 15 8.97 -4.87 39.46
N ASP A 16 9.27 -5.97 38.78
CA ASP A 16 8.65 -6.47 37.56
C ASP A 16 7.12 -6.29 37.54
N GLN A 17 6.61 -5.73 36.44
CA GLN A 17 5.21 -5.94 36.06
C GLN A 17 5.10 -6.18 34.55
N LYS A 18 5.27 -7.45 34.18
CA LYS A 18 4.72 -8.04 32.95
C LYS A 18 3.22 -7.80 32.94
N ILE A 19 2.74 -6.92 32.06
CA ILE A 19 1.30 -6.74 31.84
C ILE A 19 0.82 -7.83 30.88
N ARG A 20 0.29 -8.89 31.48
CA ARG A 20 -0.44 -9.98 30.85
C ARG A 20 -1.89 -9.51 30.64
N ALA A 21 -2.31 -9.29 29.40
CA ALA A 21 -3.69 -8.90 29.10
C ALA A 21 -4.66 -10.02 29.53
N ARG A 22 -5.36 -9.80 30.65
CA ARG A 22 -6.47 -10.64 31.12
C ARG A 22 -7.77 -10.17 30.46
N ARG A 23 -8.57 -11.16 30.04
CA ARG A 23 -9.99 -11.04 29.65
C ARG A 23 -10.77 -10.27 30.72
N PHE A 24 -11.60 -9.31 30.29
CA PHE A 24 -12.75 -8.85 31.05
C PHE A 24 -13.83 -8.35 30.07
N CYS A 25 -14.98 -9.02 30.06
CA CYS A 25 -16.25 -8.52 29.53
C CYS A 25 -17.17 -8.29 30.73
N PRO A 26 -17.89 -7.16 30.82
CA PRO A 26 -19.08 -7.08 31.65
C PRO A 26 -20.33 -7.33 30.78
N GLY A 27 -21.25 -8.14 31.32
CA GLY A 27 -22.54 -8.43 30.71
C GLY A 27 -23.50 -7.25 30.77
N VAL A 28 -24.41 -7.21 29.79
CA VAL A 28 -25.65 -6.43 29.84
C VAL A 28 -26.75 -7.28 29.20
N ASP A 29 -27.80 -7.54 29.97
CA ASP A 29 -29.04 -8.16 29.55
C ASP A 29 -29.86 -7.23 28.64
N ALA A 30 -30.40 -7.74 27.54
CA ALA A 30 -31.55 -7.15 26.86
C ALA A 30 -32.40 -8.24 26.18
N LYS A 31 -33.69 -8.25 26.53
CA LYS A 31 -34.73 -9.21 26.14
C LYS A 31 -35.24 -8.98 24.69
N SER A 32 -35.45 -10.09 23.97
CA SER A 32 -36.50 -10.44 22.95
C SER A 32 -37.04 -9.36 21.97
N ALA A 33 -37.20 -9.55 20.65
CA ALA A 33 -37.68 -10.69 19.81
C ALA A 33 -37.54 -10.34 18.29
N PRO A 34 -38.03 -11.14 17.31
CA PRO A 34 -37.98 -12.60 17.14
C PRO A 34 -37.11 -13.03 15.92
N SER A 35 -36.60 -14.25 16.05
CA SER A 35 -35.77 -14.98 15.07
C SER A 35 -36.54 -15.39 13.82
N ARG A 36 -35.93 -15.17 12.65
CA ARG A 36 -36.13 -16.02 11.47
C ARG A 36 -34.89 -16.91 11.35
N ALA A 37 -34.87 -17.98 12.14
CA ALA A 37 -33.78 -18.94 12.19
C ALA A 37 -33.73 -19.71 10.86
N VAL A 38 -32.70 -19.45 10.06
CA VAL A 38 -32.26 -20.40 9.04
C VAL A 38 -31.42 -21.44 9.77
N THR A 39 -31.97 -22.64 9.90
CA THR A 39 -31.31 -23.80 10.49
C THR A 39 -30.05 -24.12 9.68
N ILE A 40 -28.88 -23.70 10.17
CA ILE A 40 -27.59 -24.16 9.67
C ILE A 40 -27.40 -25.57 10.25
N THR A 41 -27.87 -26.57 9.50
CA THR A 41 -27.46 -27.95 9.72
C THR A 41 -25.95 -28.05 9.51
N GLU A 42 -25.30 -28.66 10.50
CA GLU A 42 -23.88 -29.01 10.56
C GLU A 42 -23.37 -29.49 9.20
N SER A 43 -22.80 -28.58 8.44
CA SER A 43 -22.10 -28.85 7.20
C SER A 43 -20.67 -28.38 7.40
N ASN A 44 -19.76 -29.31 7.13
CA ASN A 44 -18.32 -29.24 7.33
C ASN A 44 -17.78 -27.85 6.88
N PRO A 45 -17.07 -27.09 7.74
CA PRO A 45 -16.68 -25.69 7.46
C PRO A 45 -15.83 -25.50 6.20
N ASN A 46 -15.19 -26.58 5.72
CA ASN A 46 -14.39 -26.58 4.50
C ASN A 46 -15.24 -26.64 3.22
N THR A 47 -16.51 -27.06 3.28
CA THR A 47 -17.38 -27.23 2.09
C THR A 47 -18.13 -25.95 1.74
N LEU A 48 -18.45 -25.11 2.72
CA LEU A 48 -19.06 -23.78 2.53
C LEU A 48 -18.06 -22.71 2.10
N GLN A 49 -16.76 -22.89 2.38
CA GLN A 49 -15.73 -21.93 1.97
C GLN A 49 -15.51 -21.88 0.45
N ASN A 50 -15.82 -22.97 -0.27
CA ASN A 50 -15.51 -23.10 -1.70
C ASN A 50 -16.75 -23.03 -2.61
N SER A 51 -17.90 -22.60 -2.08
CA SER A 51 -19.11 -22.45 -2.89
C SER A 51 -18.90 -21.36 -3.97
N PRO A 52 -19.27 -21.64 -5.24
CA PRO A 52 -19.21 -20.66 -6.32
C PRO A 52 -19.96 -19.37 -5.97
N GLU A 53 -21.11 -19.49 -5.31
CA GLU A 53 -21.94 -18.35 -4.91
C GLU A 53 -21.21 -17.39 -3.96
N VAL A 54 -20.43 -17.92 -3.02
CA VAL A 54 -19.66 -17.09 -2.08
C VAL A 54 -18.51 -16.39 -2.81
N LEU A 55 -17.89 -17.04 -3.80
CA LEU A 55 -16.83 -16.42 -4.59
C LEU A 55 -17.37 -15.33 -5.53
N THR A 56 -18.55 -15.54 -6.12
CA THR A 56 -19.25 -14.51 -6.90
C THR A 56 -19.58 -13.31 -6.02
N LEU A 57 -20.19 -13.51 -4.84
CA LEU A 57 -20.48 -12.42 -3.91
C LEU A 57 -19.21 -11.67 -3.48
N PHE A 58 -18.11 -12.39 -3.21
CA PHE A 58 -16.84 -11.78 -2.86
C PHE A 58 -16.28 -10.94 -4.01
N THR A 59 -16.33 -11.46 -5.25
CA THR A 59 -15.91 -10.76 -6.46
C THR A 59 -16.71 -9.48 -6.64
N ASP A 60 -18.05 -9.58 -6.63
CA ASP A 60 -18.96 -8.46 -6.81
C ASP A 60 -18.79 -7.40 -5.70
N THR A 61 -18.35 -7.81 -4.52
CA THR A 61 -18.07 -6.88 -3.42
C THR A 61 -16.73 -6.18 -3.61
N TYR A 62 -15.66 -6.92 -3.93
CA TYR A 62 -14.29 -6.42 -3.89
C TYR A 62 -13.67 -6.15 -5.27
N ASP A 63 -14.45 -6.13 -6.35
CA ASP A 63 -13.94 -5.90 -7.73
C ASP A 63 -13.08 -4.62 -7.87
N LEU A 64 -13.30 -3.61 -7.02
CA LEU A 64 -12.53 -2.36 -6.97
C LEU A 64 -11.06 -2.57 -6.61
N PHE A 65 -10.74 -3.70 -5.99
CA PHE A 65 -9.42 -4.04 -5.48
C PHE A 65 -8.78 -5.22 -6.23
N MET A 66 -9.27 -5.54 -7.43
CA MET A 66 -8.72 -6.58 -8.29
C MET A 66 -8.92 -6.26 -9.77
N LEU A 67 -7.99 -6.70 -10.63
CA LEU A 67 -8.07 -6.50 -12.09
C LEU A 67 -9.08 -7.43 -12.76
N GLY A 68 -9.58 -8.43 -12.05
CA GLY A 68 -10.65 -9.29 -12.52
C GLY A 68 -10.96 -10.47 -11.61
N PRO A 69 -12.02 -11.23 -11.95
CA PRO A 69 -12.57 -12.31 -11.12
C PRO A 69 -11.58 -13.44 -10.84
N SER A 70 -10.61 -13.68 -11.71
CA SER A 70 -9.62 -14.74 -11.53
C SER A 70 -8.72 -14.50 -10.31
N SER A 71 -8.62 -13.25 -9.85
CA SER A 71 -7.86 -12.89 -8.64
C SER A 71 -8.67 -13.02 -7.34
N ALA A 72 -10.00 -13.18 -7.43
CA ALA A 72 -10.88 -13.17 -6.26
C ALA A 72 -10.57 -14.31 -5.27
N TRP A 73 -10.26 -15.49 -5.79
CA TRP A 73 -9.93 -16.65 -4.97
C TRP A 73 -8.67 -16.41 -4.13
N GLY A 74 -7.58 -15.98 -4.78
CA GLY A 74 -6.31 -15.68 -4.11
C GLY A 74 -6.49 -14.60 -3.04
N MET A 75 -7.16 -13.49 -3.40
CA MET A 75 -7.43 -12.40 -2.46
C MET A 75 -8.25 -12.85 -1.24
N ARG A 76 -9.23 -13.73 -1.43
CA ARG A 76 -10.03 -14.28 -0.32
C ARG A 76 -9.19 -15.16 0.60
N VAL A 77 -8.33 -16.01 0.03
CA VAL A 77 -7.39 -16.83 0.81
C VAL A 77 -6.43 -15.94 1.59
N ASP A 78 -5.91 -14.87 0.99
CA ASP A 78 -5.04 -13.90 1.66
C ASP A 78 -5.73 -13.21 2.84
N PHE A 79 -7.00 -12.81 2.66
CA PHE A 79 -7.81 -12.20 3.72
C PHE A 79 -8.01 -13.15 4.89
N GLN A 80 -8.37 -14.41 4.59
CA GLN A 80 -8.57 -15.44 5.61
C GLN A 80 -7.28 -15.75 6.36
N HIS A 81 -6.18 -15.97 5.62
CA HIS A 81 -4.88 -16.24 6.19
C HIS A 81 -4.42 -15.10 7.10
N SER A 82 -4.50 -13.85 6.62
CA SER A 82 -4.14 -12.67 7.40
C SER A 82 -4.98 -12.54 8.66
N TYR A 83 -6.30 -12.77 8.56
CA TYR A 83 -7.20 -12.75 9.70
C TYR A 83 -6.81 -13.81 10.75
N LEU A 84 -6.45 -15.02 10.33
CA LEU A 84 -5.99 -16.08 11.23
C LEU A 84 -4.66 -15.74 11.92
N CYS A 85 -3.78 -14.96 11.28
CA CYS A 85 -2.55 -14.48 11.92
C CYS A 85 -2.83 -13.55 13.10
N SER A 86 -3.82 -12.66 13.00
CA SER A 86 -4.22 -11.80 14.12
C SER A 86 -5.67 -11.30 14.02
N PRO A 87 -6.64 -12.07 14.56
CA PRO A 87 -8.04 -11.65 14.59
C PRO A 87 -8.25 -10.35 15.36
N VAL A 88 -7.46 -10.13 16.42
CA VAL A 88 -7.56 -8.96 17.31
C VAL A 88 -7.22 -7.67 16.58
N LEU A 89 -6.25 -7.70 15.65
CA LEU A 89 -5.87 -6.52 14.86
C LEU A 89 -6.80 -6.28 13.68
N LEU A 90 -7.37 -7.34 13.10
CA LEU A 90 -8.05 -7.24 11.80
C LEU A 90 -9.57 -7.23 11.87
N HIS A 91 -10.17 -7.73 12.95
CA HIS A 91 -11.63 -7.90 13.02
C HIS A 91 -12.40 -6.60 12.77
N ASP A 92 -12.08 -5.54 13.51
CA ASP A 92 -12.82 -4.28 13.43
C ASP A 92 -12.64 -3.62 12.07
N ILE A 93 -11.40 -3.53 11.56
CA ILE A 93 -11.15 -2.85 10.29
C ILE A 93 -11.72 -3.60 9.08
N LEU A 94 -11.71 -4.94 9.08
CA LEU A 94 -12.30 -5.73 8.01
C LEU A 94 -13.83 -5.60 8.00
N ALA A 95 -14.46 -5.57 9.18
CA ALA A 95 -15.90 -5.34 9.30
C ALA A 95 -16.29 -3.96 8.77
N VAL A 96 -15.50 -2.93 9.10
CA VAL A 96 -15.70 -1.56 8.60
C VAL A 96 -15.43 -1.44 7.10
N LEU A 97 -14.41 -2.12 6.57
CA LEU A 97 -14.15 -2.11 5.13
C LEU A 97 -15.34 -2.72 4.39
N TRP A 98 -15.88 -3.84 4.86
CA TRP A 98 -17.06 -4.48 4.26
C TRP A 98 -18.26 -3.53 4.18
N THR A 99 -18.62 -2.87 5.30
CA THR A 99 -19.74 -1.91 5.30
C THR A 99 -19.46 -0.73 4.37
N THR A 100 -18.23 -0.22 4.37
CA THR A 100 -17.81 0.92 3.54
C THR A 100 -17.87 0.60 2.05
N VAL A 101 -17.35 -0.56 1.64
CA VAL A 101 -17.41 -1.02 0.24
C VAL A 101 -18.84 -1.15 -0.23
N LYS A 102 -19.71 -1.76 0.60
CA LYS A 102 -21.14 -1.89 0.27
C LYS A 102 -21.79 -0.53 0.07
N ARG A 103 -21.56 0.43 0.99
CA ARG A 103 -22.08 1.80 0.85
C ARG A 103 -21.56 2.52 -0.40
N ALA A 104 -20.28 2.38 -0.70
CA ALA A 104 -19.68 2.98 -1.89
C ALA A 104 -20.35 2.48 -3.18
N ARG A 105 -20.73 1.19 -3.24
CA ARG A 105 -21.48 0.62 -4.37
C ARG A 105 -22.93 1.09 -4.41
N ASP A 106 -23.57 1.15 -3.26
CA ASP A 106 -24.95 1.62 -3.12
C ASP A 106 -25.07 3.15 -3.31
N LYS A 107 -23.95 3.86 -3.55
CA LYS A 107 -23.84 5.33 -3.70
C LYS A 107 -24.47 6.07 -2.53
N SER A 108 -24.23 5.56 -1.32
CA SER A 108 -24.74 6.16 -0.09
C SER A 108 -23.69 7.11 0.51
N ASP A 109 -24.04 8.38 0.66
CA ASP A 109 -23.10 9.45 1.04
C ASP A 109 -22.87 9.58 2.57
N ALA A 110 -23.64 8.86 3.40
CA ALA A 110 -23.54 9.01 4.85
C ALA A 110 -22.42 8.15 5.44
N LEU A 111 -21.30 8.78 5.82
CA LEU A 111 -20.27 8.16 6.64
C LEU A 111 -20.80 7.93 8.06
N ASP A 112 -20.72 6.68 8.53
CA ASP A 112 -21.10 6.31 9.88
C ASP A 112 -19.98 6.72 10.85
N GLN A 113 -20.32 7.55 11.84
CA GLN A 113 -19.36 7.99 12.87
C GLN A 113 -18.75 6.80 13.64
N SER A 114 -19.50 5.71 13.80
CA SER A 114 -19.00 4.50 14.45
C SER A 114 -17.91 3.80 13.61
N ASP A 115 -18.03 3.81 12.29
CA ASP A 115 -17.03 3.28 11.37
C ASP A 115 -15.77 4.15 11.35
N VAL A 116 -15.92 5.48 11.39
CA VAL A 116 -14.79 6.41 11.52
C VAL A 116 -14.04 6.18 12.83
N ALA A 117 -14.77 6.00 13.94
CA ALA A 117 -14.15 5.71 15.24
C ALA A 117 -13.37 4.38 15.23
N ARG A 118 -13.93 3.33 14.63
CA ARG A 118 -13.26 2.03 14.46
C ARG A 118 -12.04 2.11 13.54
N GLY A 119 -12.12 2.88 12.46
CA GLY A 119 -10.97 3.17 11.60
C GLY A 119 -9.85 3.87 12.36
N ALA A 120 -10.19 4.86 13.20
CA ALA A 120 -9.21 5.56 14.05
C ALA A 120 -8.55 4.64 15.09
N VAL A 121 -9.32 3.74 15.70
CA VAL A 121 -8.77 2.71 16.61
C VAL A 121 -7.79 1.80 15.87
N SER A 122 -8.16 1.34 14.68
CA SER A 122 -7.32 0.48 13.85
C SER A 122 -6.04 1.19 13.39
N LEU A 123 -6.12 2.50 13.09
CA LEU A 123 -4.95 3.33 12.79
C LEU A 123 -4.03 3.46 14.01
N ARG A 124 -4.59 3.61 15.21
CA ARG A 124 -3.81 3.60 16.46
C ARG A 124 -3.13 2.24 16.65
N GLN A 125 -3.83 1.14 16.40
CA GLN A 125 -3.25 -0.20 16.46
C GLN A 125 -2.06 -0.34 15.50
N LEU A 126 -2.20 0.10 14.25
CA LEU A 126 -1.09 0.11 13.28
C LEU A 126 0.12 0.88 13.82
N ARG A 127 -0.12 2.03 14.47
CA ARG A 127 0.94 2.88 15.04
C ARG A 127 1.65 2.30 16.27
N THR A 128 1.01 1.37 16.97
CA THR A 128 1.53 0.78 18.21
C THR A 128 1.88 -0.69 18.08
N ALA A 129 1.62 -1.30 16.91
CA ALA A 129 1.90 -2.69 16.66
C ALA A 129 3.41 -2.95 16.69
N HIS A 130 3.80 -4.09 17.25
CA HIS A 130 5.17 -4.57 17.26
C HIS A 130 5.25 -5.84 16.41
N ILE A 131 6.32 -5.97 15.63
CA ILE A 131 6.57 -7.14 14.79
C ILE A 131 7.57 -8.02 15.53
N GLU A 132 7.16 -9.22 15.92
CA GLU A 132 8.05 -10.22 16.52
C GLU A 132 8.29 -11.40 15.58
N ASN A 133 7.34 -11.68 14.69
CA ASN A 133 7.39 -12.81 13.77
C ASN A 133 6.77 -12.49 12.40
N VAL A 134 6.93 -13.41 11.45
CA VAL A 134 6.40 -13.26 10.07
C VAL A 134 4.87 -13.13 10.05
N GLY A 135 4.16 -13.83 10.94
CA GLY A 135 2.70 -13.75 11.08
C GLY A 135 2.23 -12.35 11.49
N ASP A 136 2.95 -11.69 12.40
CA ASP A 136 2.68 -10.29 12.76
C ASP A 136 2.86 -9.38 11.55
N THR A 137 3.88 -9.63 10.73
CA THR A 137 4.09 -8.87 9.49
C THR A 137 2.91 -9.04 8.53
N VAL A 138 2.39 -10.26 8.35
CA VAL A 138 1.18 -10.51 7.53
C VAL A 138 0.00 -9.70 8.04
N ALA A 139 -0.26 -9.78 9.35
CA ALA A 139 -1.38 -9.06 9.96
C ALA A 139 -1.24 -7.54 9.84
N ILE A 140 -0.03 -7.00 10.00
CA ILE A 140 0.25 -5.56 9.87
C ILE A 140 0.11 -5.10 8.42
N PHE A 141 0.59 -5.89 7.44
CA PHE A 141 0.35 -5.63 6.01
C PHE A 141 -1.15 -5.55 5.72
N ALA A 142 -1.91 -6.56 6.15
CA ALA A 142 -3.35 -6.59 5.95
C ALA A 142 -4.05 -5.41 6.63
N LEU A 143 -3.64 -5.05 7.86
CA LEU A 143 -4.19 -3.92 8.60
C LEU A 143 -3.94 -2.60 7.85
N GLY A 144 -2.71 -2.35 7.43
CA GLY A 144 -2.34 -1.13 6.72
C GLY A 144 -3.00 -1.02 5.34
N GLN A 145 -3.09 -2.12 4.58
CA GLN A 145 -3.81 -2.15 3.30
C GLN A 145 -5.31 -1.93 3.46
N THR A 146 -5.92 -2.57 4.46
CA THR A 146 -7.36 -2.41 4.75
C THR A 146 -7.66 -0.99 5.21
N LEU A 147 -6.81 -0.39 6.03
CA LEU A 147 -6.90 1.03 6.42
C LEU A 147 -6.76 1.98 5.22
N ALA A 148 -5.82 1.70 4.31
CA ALA A 148 -5.64 2.52 3.11
C ALA A 148 -6.83 2.41 2.16
N ALA A 149 -7.40 1.20 1.99
CA ALA A 149 -8.62 0.97 1.24
C ALA A 149 -9.83 1.67 1.88
N PHE A 150 -9.96 1.61 3.21
CA PHE A 150 -10.99 2.33 3.95
C PHE A 150 -10.86 3.85 3.77
N ASP A 151 -9.66 4.42 3.91
CA ASP A 151 -9.44 5.85 3.67
C ASP A 151 -9.78 6.23 2.23
N LEU A 152 -9.36 5.44 1.24
CA LEU A 152 -9.66 5.68 -0.18
C LEU A 152 -11.17 5.77 -0.45
N LEU A 153 -11.97 4.93 0.20
CA LEU A 153 -13.42 4.89 0.00
C LEU A 153 -14.20 5.94 0.81
N THR A 154 -13.57 6.61 1.77
CA THR A 154 -14.25 7.53 2.69
C THR A 154 -13.81 8.98 2.56
N SER A 155 -12.51 9.25 2.45
CA SER A 155 -11.95 10.60 2.50
C SER A 155 -10.79 10.83 1.53
N CYS A 156 -10.08 9.77 1.12
CA CYS A 156 -8.96 9.76 0.18
C CYS A 156 -7.82 10.74 0.52
N ASN A 157 -7.65 11.09 1.80
CA ASN A 157 -6.67 12.10 2.23
C ASN A 157 -5.40 11.49 2.81
N SER A 158 -5.45 10.26 3.32
CA SER A 158 -4.38 9.67 4.13
C SER A 158 -3.88 8.33 3.62
N SER A 159 -4.51 7.74 2.60
CA SER A 159 -4.19 6.40 2.09
C SER A 159 -2.70 6.22 1.76
N THR A 160 -2.08 7.17 1.07
CA THR A 160 -0.63 7.15 0.81
C THR A 160 0.19 7.20 2.10
N SER A 161 -0.16 8.07 3.05
CA SER A 161 0.56 8.23 4.32
C SER A 161 0.45 6.98 5.19
N ILE A 162 -0.72 6.31 5.19
CA ILE A 162 -0.96 5.03 5.86
C ILE A 162 -0.05 3.96 5.27
N LEU A 163 -0.02 3.83 3.93
CA LEU A 163 0.83 2.85 3.26
C LEU A 163 2.31 3.12 3.50
N ARG A 164 2.75 4.38 3.49
CA ARG A 164 4.15 4.73 3.80
C ARG A 164 4.52 4.40 5.23
N TYR A 165 3.64 4.69 6.18
CA TYR A 165 3.86 4.30 7.57
C TYR A 165 3.95 2.78 7.72
N LEU A 166 3.05 2.03 7.07
CA LEU A 166 3.13 0.57 6.99
C LEU A 166 4.49 0.12 6.46
N LEU A 167 4.90 0.61 5.28
CA LEU A 167 6.16 0.24 4.64
C LEU A 167 7.39 0.61 5.50
N MET A 168 7.34 1.74 6.19
CA MET A 168 8.38 2.14 7.14
C MET A 168 8.50 1.14 8.30
N SER A 169 7.38 0.74 8.89
CA SER A 169 7.34 -0.18 10.04
C SER A 169 7.84 -1.58 9.70
N ILE A 170 7.58 -2.07 8.48
CA ILE A 170 8.06 -3.38 8.01
C ILE A 170 9.49 -3.34 7.47
N SER A 171 10.06 -2.17 7.19
CA SER A 171 11.36 -2.03 6.51
C SER A 171 12.47 -2.88 7.13
N PRO A 172 12.62 -2.96 8.48
CA PRO A 172 13.61 -3.84 9.12
C PRO A 172 13.44 -5.33 8.81
N TRP A 173 12.23 -5.75 8.43
CA TRP A 173 11.86 -7.13 8.14
C TRP A 173 11.75 -7.41 6.64
N TYR A 174 11.93 -6.39 5.80
CA TYR A 174 11.56 -6.45 4.39
C TYR A 174 12.31 -7.54 3.64
N GLU A 175 13.61 -7.70 3.86
CA GLU A 175 14.40 -8.74 3.19
C GLU A 175 13.87 -10.15 3.51
N SER A 176 13.62 -10.45 4.79
CA SER A 176 13.06 -11.73 5.23
C SER A 176 11.68 -12.00 4.62
N VAL A 177 10.81 -10.98 4.64
CA VAL A 177 9.44 -11.05 4.15
C VAL A 177 9.39 -11.14 2.63
N SER A 178 10.31 -10.44 1.94
CA SER A 178 10.46 -10.48 0.50
C SER A 178 10.95 -11.81 -0.03
N ASN A 179 11.43 -12.73 0.82
CA ASN A 179 11.79 -14.08 0.40
C ASN A 179 10.61 -15.06 0.45
N ASN A 180 9.44 -14.63 0.94
CA ASN A 180 8.26 -15.47 1.04
C ASN A 180 7.22 -15.12 -0.05
N PRO A 181 7.02 -15.98 -1.07
CA PRO A 181 6.04 -15.74 -2.13
C PRO A 181 4.59 -15.63 -1.66
N THR A 182 4.24 -16.22 -0.52
CA THR A 182 2.87 -16.10 0.01
C THR A 182 2.52 -14.67 0.42
N LEU A 183 3.51 -13.78 0.53
CA LEU A 183 3.34 -12.38 0.90
C LEU A 183 3.41 -11.44 -0.29
N ASP A 184 3.68 -11.95 -1.50
CA ASP A 184 3.74 -11.11 -2.70
C ASP A 184 2.49 -10.26 -2.91
N PRO A 185 1.25 -10.78 -2.76
CA PRO A 185 0.06 -9.98 -3.03
C PRO A 185 -0.03 -8.75 -2.11
N VAL A 186 0.41 -8.87 -0.86
CA VAL A 186 0.40 -7.75 0.11
C VAL A 186 1.63 -6.85 -0.03
N ILE A 187 2.78 -7.39 -0.42
CA ILE A 187 4.00 -6.62 -0.65
C ILE A 187 3.88 -5.80 -1.93
N ILE A 188 3.60 -6.47 -3.05
CA ILE A 188 3.56 -5.85 -4.39
C ILE A 188 2.51 -4.76 -4.43
N THR A 189 1.30 -5.02 -3.92
CA THR A 189 0.26 -3.99 -3.82
C THR A 189 0.74 -2.78 -3.00
N SER A 190 1.31 -2.97 -1.81
CA SER A 190 1.72 -1.84 -0.96
C SER A 190 2.86 -1.03 -1.59
N VAL A 191 3.88 -1.72 -2.10
CA VAL A 191 5.05 -1.09 -2.72
C VAL A 191 4.69 -0.42 -4.04
N SER A 192 3.79 -1.00 -4.84
CA SER A 192 3.35 -0.39 -6.10
C SER A 192 2.62 0.92 -5.87
N TRP A 193 1.67 0.96 -4.93
CA TRP A 193 0.95 2.18 -4.58
C TRP A 193 1.88 3.28 -4.05
N ASP A 194 2.84 2.94 -3.18
CA ASP A 194 3.82 3.91 -2.70
C ASP A 194 4.73 4.42 -3.82
N THR A 195 5.22 3.51 -4.67
CA THR A 195 6.12 3.85 -5.79
C THR A 195 5.46 4.76 -6.80
N LEU A 196 4.23 4.46 -7.21
CA LEU A 196 3.47 5.27 -8.16
C LEU A 196 3.12 6.65 -7.58
N ASN A 197 2.75 6.71 -6.30
CA ASN A 197 2.50 7.99 -5.63
C ASN A 197 3.76 8.85 -5.53
N CYS A 198 4.89 8.24 -5.17
CA CYS A 198 6.18 8.90 -5.09
C CYS A 198 6.63 9.41 -6.47
N LEU A 199 6.41 8.65 -7.54
CA LEU A 199 6.72 9.09 -8.91
C LEU A 199 5.97 10.37 -9.28
N VAL A 200 4.67 10.43 -8.99
CA VAL A 200 3.83 11.62 -9.26
C VAL A 200 4.28 12.82 -8.40
N LYS A 201 4.65 12.57 -7.15
CA LYS A 201 5.04 13.60 -6.18
C LYS A 201 6.53 13.96 -6.22
N ARG A 202 7.34 13.30 -7.06
CA ARG A 202 8.81 13.36 -7.07
C ARG A 202 9.45 13.09 -5.72
N ASP A 203 8.87 12.17 -4.96
CA ASP A 203 9.43 11.70 -3.70
C ASP A 203 10.11 10.35 -3.87
N VAL A 204 10.77 9.85 -2.83
CA VAL A 204 11.40 8.52 -2.82
C VAL A 204 10.50 7.51 -2.12
N PRO A 205 10.19 6.37 -2.79
CA PRO A 205 9.43 5.30 -2.16
C PRO A 205 10.15 4.74 -0.94
N MET A 206 9.39 4.28 0.04
CA MET A 206 9.93 3.77 1.31
C MET A 206 10.82 2.54 1.11
N ILE A 207 10.48 1.70 0.13
CA ILE A 207 11.14 0.42 -0.13
C ILE A 207 11.29 0.21 -1.64
N LYS A 208 12.45 -0.29 -2.07
CA LYS A 208 12.66 -0.80 -3.43
C LYS A 208 12.13 -2.23 -3.51
N HIS A 209 11.21 -2.50 -4.43
CA HIS A 209 10.69 -3.84 -4.64
C HIS A 209 11.82 -4.83 -5.01
N ILE A 210 11.87 -5.99 -4.34
CA ILE A 210 12.75 -7.11 -4.71
C ILE A 210 11.96 -8.05 -5.61
N SER A 211 12.25 -8.02 -6.91
CA SER A 211 11.64 -8.95 -7.88
C SER A 211 12.36 -10.29 -7.84
N ARG A 212 11.68 -11.32 -7.31
CA ARG A 212 12.20 -12.71 -7.30
C ARG A 212 11.97 -13.43 -8.62
N GLU A 213 10.81 -13.19 -9.23
CA GLU A 213 10.37 -13.83 -10.46
C GLU A 213 9.82 -12.78 -11.42
N ALA A 214 10.17 -12.89 -12.71
CA ALA A 214 9.71 -11.97 -13.74
C ALA A 214 8.22 -12.17 -14.10
N HIS A 215 7.63 -13.29 -13.70
CA HIS A 215 6.32 -13.76 -14.19
C HIS A 215 5.17 -13.62 -13.19
N ILE A 216 5.37 -12.89 -12.08
CA ILE A 216 4.34 -12.70 -11.07
C ILE A 216 3.23 -11.80 -11.62
N VAL A 217 1.99 -12.27 -11.47
CA VAL A 217 0.78 -11.51 -11.77
C VAL A 217 0.13 -11.10 -10.45
N ASP A 218 0.23 -9.83 -10.10
CA ASP A 218 -0.40 -9.30 -8.89
C ASP A 218 -1.84 -8.89 -9.18
N ARG A 219 -2.72 -9.08 -8.19
CA ARG A 219 -4.16 -8.80 -8.30
C ARG A 219 -4.47 -7.34 -8.64
N LEU A 220 -3.60 -6.39 -8.28
CA LEU A 220 -3.78 -4.95 -8.48
C LEU A 220 -2.76 -4.37 -9.46
N ALA A 221 -1.49 -4.78 -9.36
CA ALA A 221 -0.42 -4.29 -10.22
C ALA A 221 -0.36 -5.03 -11.57
N GLY A 222 -1.06 -6.17 -11.72
CA GLY A 222 -1.04 -6.98 -12.93
C GLY A 222 0.38 -7.44 -13.26
N PHE A 223 0.82 -7.24 -14.50
CA PHE A 223 2.20 -7.49 -14.92
C PHE A 223 3.20 -6.39 -14.51
N GLY A 224 2.77 -5.41 -13.72
CA GLY A 224 3.57 -4.23 -13.38
C GLY A 224 4.65 -4.48 -12.33
N ALA A 225 4.64 -5.61 -11.61
CA ALA A 225 5.59 -5.85 -10.51
C ALA A 225 7.07 -5.75 -10.92
N PRO A 226 7.52 -6.33 -12.06
CA PRO A 226 8.91 -6.21 -12.51
C PRO A 226 9.32 -4.79 -12.94
N LEU A 227 8.37 -3.89 -13.18
CA LEU A 227 8.66 -2.48 -13.50
C LEU A 227 8.98 -1.66 -12.23
N LEU A 228 8.49 -2.07 -11.06
CA LEU A 228 8.62 -1.32 -9.80
C LEU A 228 10.06 -0.98 -9.41
N PRO A 229 11.07 -1.87 -9.55
CA PRO A 229 12.45 -1.52 -9.23
C PRO A 229 13.00 -0.40 -10.12
N ILE A 230 12.59 -0.36 -11.41
CA ILE A 230 12.98 0.67 -12.37
C ILE A 230 12.31 2.00 -12.03
N LEU A 231 11.01 1.97 -11.66
CA LEU A 231 10.28 3.17 -11.21
C LEU A 231 10.85 3.74 -9.91
N TYR A 232 11.30 2.89 -9.00
CA TYR A 232 12.00 3.33 -7.79
C TYR A 232 13.28 4.11 -8.14
N ASP A 233 14.09 3.59 -9.05
CA ASP A 233 15.31 4.28 -9.48
C ASP A 233 14.99 5.61 -10.19
N LEU A 234 13.89 5.66 -10.96
CA LEU A 234 13.37 6.89 -11.55
C LEU A 234 12.96 7.92 -10.48
N CYS A 235 12.29 7.49 -9.41
CA CYS A 235 11.91 8.36 -8.30
C CYS A 235 13.15 8.99 -7.65
N ILE A 236 14.18 8.19 -7.35
CA ILE A 236 15.46 8.68 -6.81
C ILE A 236 16.11 9.71 -7.74
N ALA A 237 16.24 9.37 -9.03
CA ALA A 237 16.88 10.26 -9.99
C ALA A 237 16.11 11.58 -10.15
N SER A 238 14.77 11.51 -10.17
CA SER A 238 13.89 12.68 -10.28
C SER A 238 14.00 13.59 -9.05
N GLN A 239 14.00 13.01 -7.85
CA GLN A 239 14.15 13.78 -6.60
C GLN A 239 15.53 14.44 -6.51
N ARG A 240 16.59 13.72 -6.88
CA ARG A 240 17.96 14.27 -6.89
C ARG A 240 18.08 15.45 -7.85
N LEU A 241 17.48 15.36 -9.04
CA LEU A 241 17.50 16.44 -10.01
C LEU A 241 16.80 17.70 -9.49
N GLU A 242 15.71 17.55 -8.73
CA GLU A 242 15.01 18.68 -8.10
C GLU A 242 15.87 19.40 -7.06
N HIS A 243 16.65 18.65 -6.27
CA HIS A 243 17.51 19.23 -5.23
C HIS A 243 18.89 19.68 -5.73
N HIS A 244 19.40 19.17 -6.86
CA HIS A 244 20.72 19.51 -7.41
C HIS A 244 20.64 20.50 -8.58
N CYS A 245 20.32 21.77 -8.27
CA CYS A 245 20.53 22.90 -9.18
C CYS A 245 21.94 23.52 -9.03
N GLY A 246 22.98 22.69 -8.85
CA GLY A 246 24.37 23.11 -8.66
C GLY A 246 25.26 22.75 -9.86
N PRO A 247 26.16 23.64 -10.31
CA PRO A 247 27.07 23.36 -11.41
C PRO A 247 28.14 22.34 -10.99
N GLY A 248 27.98 21.08 -11.40
CA GLY A 248 28.95 20.01 -11.10
C GLY A 248 28.43 18.57 -11.23
N SER A 249 27.12 18.35 -11.34
CA SER A 249 26.56 17.00 -11.44
C SER A 249 26.41 16.53 -12.90
N GLY A 250 27.52 16.14 -13.53
CA GLY A 250 27.51 15.53 -14.87
C GLY A 250 26.98 14.08 -14.90
N ALA A 251 26.85 13.42 -13.74
CA ALA A 251 26.49 12.00 -13.63
C ALA A 251 24.97 11.71 -13.60
N GLU A 252 24.13 12.71 -13.31
CA GLU A 252 22.68 12.53 -13.21
C GLU A 252 21.95 12.45 -14.58
N PRO A 253 22.36 13.17 -15.65
CA PRO A 253 21.77 13.04 -16.98
C PRO A 253 21.92 11.64 -17.58
N GLU A 254 23.12 11.05 -17.51
CA GLU A 254 23.39 9.70 -18.03
C GLU A 254 22.59 8.63 -17.30
N ARG A 255 22.41 8.80 -15.97
CA ARG A 255 21.59 7.90 -15.16
C ARG A 255 20.11 7.96 -15.56
N ILE A 256 19.57 9.16 -15.77
CA ILE A 256 18.19 9.34 -16.25
C ILE A 256 18.02 8.73 -17.64
N GLU A 257 18.98 8.94 -18.55
CA GLU A 257 18.94 8.34 -19.88
C GLU A 257 18.95 6.81 -19.82
N LYS A 258 19.80 6.22 -18.98
CA LYS A 258 19.82 4.77 -18.75
C LYS A 258 18.48 4.25 -18.23
N ILE A 259 17.91 4.90 -17.21
CA ILE A 259 16.60 4.53 -16.66
C ILE A 259 15.51 4.66 -17.73
N GLN A 260 15.53 5.74 -18.51
CA GLN A 260 14.59 5.94 -19.61
C GLN A 260 14.70 4.82 -20.66
N GLN A 261 15.91 4.39 -21.01
CA GLN A 261 16.11 3.25 -21.91
C GLN A 261 15.60 1.95 -21.29
N GLU A 262 15.86 1.69 -20.01
CA GLU A 262 15.34 0.51 -19.31
C GLU A 262 13.80 0.47 -19.34
N ILE A 263 13.13 1.60 -19.05
CA ILE A 263 11.67 1.71 -19.15
C ILE A 263 11.19 1.54 -20.60
N PHE A 264 11.91 2.10 -21.57
CA PHE A 264 11.57 2.00 -22.98
C PHE A 264 11.71 0.57 -23.53
N TRP A 265 12.67 -0.22 -23.05
CA TRP A 265 12.82 -1.60 -23.49
C TRP A 265 12.02 -2.58 -22.64
N TRP A 266 11.63 -2.19 -21.42
CA TRP A 266 10.82 -3.01 -20.54
C TRP A 266 9.50 -3.44 -21.20
N LYS A 267 9.23 -4.74 -21.11
CA LYS A 267 7.96 -5.36 -21.47
C LYS A 267 7.62 -6.42 -20.44
N PRO A 268 6.34 -6.62 -20.12
CA PRO A 268 5.94 -7.70 -19.21
C PRO A 268 6.22 -9.06 -19.85
N GLU A 269 6.73 -9.99 -19.04
CA GLU A 269 6.95 -11.38 -19.43
C GLU A 269 5.85 -12.27 -18.82
N PRO A 270 4.77 -12.58 -19.57
CA PRO A 270 3.65 -13.33 -19.02
C PRO A 270 4.04 -14.77 -18.66
N PRO A 271 3.44 -15.35 -17.61
CA PRO A 271 3.67 -16.76 -17.27
C PRO A 271 3.10 -17.69 -18.35
N SER A 272 3.69 -18.87 -18.49
CA SER A 272 3.30 -19.85 -19.52
C SER A 272 1.86 -20.35 -19.38
N ASN A 273 1.32 -20.35 -18.18
CA ASN A 273 -0.06 -20.73 -17.84
C ASN A 273 -1.04 -19.54 -17.81
N LEU A 274 -0.67 -18.37 -18.36
CA LEU A 274 -1.53 -17.18 -18.32
C LEU A 274 -2.93 -17.44 -18.91
N ALA A 275 -3.00 -18.08 -20.08
CA ALA A 275 -4.25 -18.33 -20.79
C ALA A 275 -5.15 -19.37 -20.12
N SER A 276 -4.60 -20.22 -19.24
CA SER A 276 -5.41 -21.16 -18.44
C SER A 276 -5.95 -20.52 -17.16
N ASN A 277 -5.30 -19.48 -16.65
CA ASN A 277 -5.62 -18.90 -15.35
C ASN A 277 -6.43 -17.61 -15.43
N PHE A 278 -6.41 -16.91 -16.57
CA PHE A 278 -7.06 -15.61 -16.74
C PHE A 278 -7.88 -15.56 -18.03
N SER A 279 -9.00 -14.84 -17.98
CA SER A 279 -9.79 -14.55 -19.17
C SER A 279 -9.04 -13.65 -20.15
N LYS A 280 -9.43 -13.69 -21.43
CA LYS A 280 -8.87 -12.78 -22.45
C LYS A 280 -9.02 -11.31 -22.07
N GLN A 281 -10.13 -10.95 -21.42
CA GLN A 281 -10.40 -9.58 -20.99
C GLN A 281 -9.43 -9.15 -19.88
N GLU A 282 -9.20 -10.01 -18.88
CA GLU A 282 -8.23 -9.74 -17.81
C GLU A 282 -6.82 -9.58 -18.35
N ILE A 283 -6.42 -10.44 -19.29
CA ILE A 283 -5.11 -10.35 -19.95
C ILE A 283 -4.94 -9.00 -20.66
N LEU A 284 -5.97 -8.57 -21.41
CA LEU A 284 -5.97 -7.28 -22.07
C LEU A 284 -5.90 -6.11 -21.08
N THR A 285 -6.65 -6.17 -19.98
CA THR A 285 -6.60 -5.17 -18.90
C THR A 285 -5.20 -5.06 -18.30
N MET A 286 -4.58 -6.20 -17.97
CA MET A 286 -3.22 -6.24 -17.40
C MET A 286 -2.16 -5.71 -18.38
N GLN A 287 -2.29 -6.02 -19.67
CA GLN A 287 -1.41 -5.47 -20.72
C GLN A 287 -1.60 -3.96 -20.89
N ALA A 288 -2.84 -3.48 -20.91
CA ALA A 288 -3.15 -2.06 -21.01
C ALA A 288 -2.57 -1.30 -19.81
N GLN A 289 -2.78 -1.80 -18.59
CA GLN A 289 -2.21 -1.22 -17.38
C GLN A 289 -0.69 -1.16 -17.40
N ALA A 290 -0.02 -2.26 -17.78
CA ALA A 290 1.44 -2.29 -17.91
C ALA A 290 1.94 -1.25 -18.93
N SER A 291 1.26 -1.13 -20.07
CA SER A 291 1.57 -0.10 -21.07
C SER A 291 1.33 1.32 -20.53
N MET A 292 0.27 1.54 -19.75
CA MET A 292 -0.02 2.83 -19.14
C MET A 292 1.07 3.23 -18.15
N TYR A 293 1.49 2.33 -17.26
CA TYR A 293 2.57 2.61 -16.31
C TYR A 293 3.89 2.92 -17.00
N ARG A 294 4.25 2.15 -18.02
CA ARG A 294 5.45 2.40 -18.82
C ARG A 294 5.40 3.78 -19.50
N THR A 295 4.30 4.10 -20.18
CA THR A 295 4.13 5.38 -20.87
C THR A 295 4.14 6.56 -19.88
N ALA A 296 3.43 6.44 -18.76
CA ALA A 296 3.42 7.46 -17.72
C ALA A 296 4.83 7.68 -17.15
N ALA A 297 5.58 6.61 -16.88
CA ALA A 297 6.95 6.72 -16.39
C ALA A 297 7.88 7.45 -17.38
N LEU A 298 7.74 7.20 -18.68
CA LEU A 298 8.48 7.94 -19.72
C LEU A 298 8.10 9.43 -19.78
N LEU A 299 6.85 9.79 -19.45
CA LEU A 299 6.43 11.18 -19.33
C LEU A 299 6.99 11.86 -18.08
N PHE A 300 7.15 11.11 -16.99
CA PHE A 300 7.75 11.61 -15.75
C PHE A 300 9.27 11.65 -15.77
N CYS A 301 9.92 10.95 -16.72
CA CYS A 301 11.36 11.05 -16.95
C CYS A 301 11.73 12.52 -17.20
N PRO A 302 12.58 13.12 -16.34
CA PRO A 302 12.99 14.50 -16.55
C PRO A 302 13.71 14.62 -17.89
N SER A 303 13.22 15.49 -18.77
CA SER A 303 13.93 15.77 -20.01
C SER A 303 15.26 16.42 -19.66
N THR A 304 16.38 15.87 -20.15
CA THR A 304 17.65 16.58 -20.09
C THR A 304 17.46 17.93 -20.77
N PRO A 305 17.91 19.06 -20.18
CA PRO A 305 17.87 20.33 -20.87
C PRO A 305 18.74 20.18 -22.12
N SER A 306 18.08 20.01 -23.27
CA SER A 306 18.74 19.92 -24.55
C SER A 306 19.73 21.08 -24.66
N HIS A 307 20.98 20.78 -25.03
CA HIS A 307 22.07 21.73 -25.24
C HIS A 307 21.78 22.76 -26.37
N ASN A 308 20.52 22.91 -26.79
CA ASN A 308 20.06 23.71 -27.92
C ASN A 308 19.11 24.87 -27.54
N ARG A 309 19.24 25.42 -26.32
CA ARG A 309 18.86 26.84 -26.14
C ARG A 309 19.95 27.72 -26.74
N LYS A 310 19.94 27.84 -28.07
CA LYS A 310 20.54 28.99 -28.76
C LYS A 310 19.98 30.25 -28.10
N THR A 311 20.88 30.97 -27.42
CA THR A 311 20.85 32.41 -27.17
C THR A 311 19.66 33.14 -27.78
N ARG A 312 18.62 33.39 -26.97
CA ARG A 312 17.71 34.51 -27.26
C ARG A 312 18.43 35.80 -26.88
N PRO A 313 18.66 36.74 -27.82
CA PRO A 313 19.33 38.00 -27.52
C PRO A 313 18.44 38.86 -26.61
N GLY A 314 19.10 39.65 -25.77
CA GLY A 314 18.55 40.24 -24.56
C GLY A 314 17.34 41.15 -24.74
N ARG A 315 16.44 41.09 -23.74
CA ARG A 315 15.62 42.25 -23.37
C ARG A 315 16.36 43.01 -22.29
N GLN A 316 17.06 44.08 -22.69
CA GLN A 316 17.45 45.16 -21.79
C GLN A 316 16.20 45.66 -21.05
N ARG A 317 16.21 45.53 -19.72
CA ARG A 317 15.25 46.23 -18.86
C ARG A 317 15.56 47.72 -18.93
N LEU A 318 14.69 48.50 -19.58
CA LEU A 318 14.60 49.93 -19.33
C LEU A 318 14.18 50.12 -17.86
N ARG A 319 15.12 50.52 -16.99
CA ARG A 319 14.80 51.21 -15.74
C ARG A 319 14.41 52.65 -16.11
N ARG A 320 13.13 52.99 -16.03
CA ARG A 320 12.70 54.39 -15.93
C ARG A 320 12.81 54.79 -14.46
N HIS A 321 13.69 55.75 -14.19
CA HIS A 321 13.66 56.57 -12.99
C HIS A 321 12.41 57.45 -13.03
N PHE A 322 11.64 57.46 -11.94
CA PHE A 322 10.71 58.53 -11.62
C PHE A 322 11.25 59.23 -10.37
N HIS A 323 11.67 60.48 -10.56
CA HIS A 323 11.75 61.50 -9.52
C HIS A 323 10.65 62.52 -9.85
N VAL A 324 9.65 62.63 -8.98
CA VAL A 324 9.00 63.89 -8.55
C VAL A 324 8.61 63.66 -7.09
#